data_AF-A0A3L8BXB0-F1
#
_entry.id   AF-A0A3L8BXB0-F1
#
_cell.length_a   1.000
_cell.length_b   1.000
_cell.length_c   1.000
_cell.angle_alpha   90.00
_cell.angle_beta   90.00
_cell.angle_gamma   90.00
#
_symmetry.space_group_name_H-M   'P 1'
#
loop_
_entity.id
_entity.type
_entity.pdbx_description
1 polymer ?
#
loop_
_entity_poly.entity_id
_entity_poly.type
_entity_poly.pdbx_seq_one_letter_code
_entity_poly.pdbx_strand_id
1 'polypeptide(L)'
;MIISRYFLLALAFNFALPITANAESFEFNWLQSGSGQKSALSGRCRTIGESDSSLECNLRQISAAYDLDPDELDNALQKIRTELEDEMKNKSPEELVKKSLGDSCPLIKQGKVPFADAHKELLVIMNRLCDKPTRQDIYRMAEYTKRIESRTCKMTEFDLGDFNFKKVHDNKWVSNNGPVGLCSAIVVMVLERHSQHSYLWSYSQSKQYTDLSTDMCKELNRVNEPQTFSWNAPKPFPMKCDFIEFGL
;
A
#
# COMPACT_ATOMS: atom_id res chain seq x y z
N MET A 1 -47.81 -51.19 28.75
CA MET A 1 -49.16 -50.90 28.25
C MET A 1 -49.57 -49.54 28.81
N ILE A 2 -49.82 -48.56 27.92
CA ILE A 2 -50.79 -47.45 28.12
C ILE A 2 -50.45 -46.32 29.13
N ILE A 3 -50.09 -45.16 28.55
CA ILE A 3 -50.69 -43.81 28.73
C ILE A 3 -50.12 -42.76 29.72
N SER A 4 -49.96 -41.55 29.14
CA SER A 4 -50.05 -40.15 29.63
C SER A 4 -49.16 -39.67 30.77
N ARG A 5 -48.35 -38.63 30.53
CA ARG A 5 -48.71 -37.18 30.56
C ARG A 5 -49.27 -36.74 31.93
N TYR A 6 -48.52 -35.93 32.68
CA TYR A 6 -48.72 -34.48 32.83
C TYR A 6 -48.10 -33.91 34.12
N PHE A 7 -47.58 -32.68 33.99
CA PHE A 7 -47.47 -31.60 35.01
C PHE A 7 -46.43 -31.76 36.14
N LEU A 8 -45.76 -30.72 36.65
CA LEU A 8 -45.41 -29.34 36.28
C LEU A 8 -44.66 -28.78 37.53
N LEU A 9 -44.00 -27.64 37.36
CA LEU A 9 -43.38 -26.75 38.37
C LEU A 9 -41.95 -27.10 38.81
N ALA A 10 -40.93 -26.46 38.24
CA ALA A 10 -40.55 -25.04 38.40
C ALA A 10 -39.84 -24.78 39.72
N LEU A 11 -38.52 -24.58 39.61
CA LEU A 11 -37.80 -23.65 40.48
C LEU A 11 -36.88 -22.82 39.58
N ALA A 12 -37.34 -21.59 39.36
CA ALA A 12 -36.67 -20.55 38.64
C ALA A 12 -35.37 -20.18 39.36
N PHE A 13 -34.25 -20.30 38.65
CA PHE A 13 -33.09 -19.45 38.88
C PHE A 13 -32.99 -18.50 37.69
N ASN A 14 -33.66 -17.36 37.83
CA ASN A 14 -33.39 -16.17 37.04
C ASN A 14 -32.01 -15.63 37.43
N PHE A 15 -30.95 -16.17 36.83
CA PHE A 15 -29.80 -15.36 36.52
C PHE A 15 -30.01 -14.85 35.09
N ALA A 16 -30.72 -13.74 34.97
CA ALA A 16 -30.57 -12.87 33.82
C ALA A 16 -29.15 -12.31 33.89
N LEU A 17 -28.18 -13.06 33.38
CA LEU A 17 -26.93 -12.47 32.94
C LEU A 17 -27.31 -11.47 31.85
N PRO A 18 -26.88 -10.20 31.92
CA PRO A 18 -26.95 -9.35 30.75
C PRO A 18 -26.11 -10.07 29.68
N ILE A 19 -26.79 -10.58 28.64
CA ILE A 19 -26.12 -10.93 27.40
C ILE A 19 -25.66 -9.58 26.87
N THR A 20 -24.45 -9.17 27.22
CA THR A 20 -23.74 -8.19 26.41
C THR A 20 -23.59 -8.87 25.06
N ALA A 21 -24.41 -8.46 24.09
CA ALA A 21 -24.17 -8.76 22.70
C ALA A 21 -22.74 -8.26 22.43
N ASN A 22 -21.78 -9.19 22.39
CA ASN A 22 -20.42 -8.85 22.05
C ASN A 22 -20.48 -8.31 20.63
N ALA A 23 -20.13 -7.03 20.44
CA ALA A 23 -19.98 -6.45 19.11
C ALA A 23 -19.02 -7.37 18.33
N GLU A 24 -19.54 -8.06 17.32
CA GLU A 24 -18.75 -8.99 16.54
C GLU A 24 -17.79 -8.16 15.68
N SER A 25 -16.50 -8.24 15.98
CA SER A 25 -15.46 -7.59 15.20
C SER A 25 -14.81 -8.59 14.26
N PHE A 26 -14.63 -8.21 13.00
CA PHE A 26 -13.88 -8.98 12.03
C PHE A 26 -12.81 -8.13 11.34
N GLU A 27 -11.77 -8.80 10.87
CA GLU A 27 -10.66 -8.17 10.17
C GLU A 27 -10.48 -8.87 8.83
N PHE A 28 -10.26 -8.10 7.77
CA PHE A 28 -9.78 -8.62 6.50
C PHE A 28 -8.41 -8.05 6.21
N ASN A 29 -7.49 -8.94 5.84
CA ASN A 29 -6.09 -8.61 5.68
C ASN A 29 -5.72 -8.60 4.20
N TRP A 30 -5.29 -7.44 3.71
CA TRP A 30 -4.63 -7.22 2.43
C TRP A 30 -5.33 -7.86 1.22
N LEU A 31 -6.62 -7.53 1.03
CA LEU A 31 -7.36 -7.81 -0.19
C LEU A 31 -6.64 -7.21 -1.40
N GLN A 32 -6.43 -8.00 -2.44
CA GLN A 32 -5.67 -7.58 -3.62
C GLN A 32 -6.54 -6.75 -4.55
N SER A 33 -5.96 -5.74 -5.20
CA SER A 33 -6.67 -4.96 -6.21
C SER A 33 -7.08 -5.82 -7.41
N GLY A 34 -8.37 -5.77 -7.76
CA GLY A 34 -8.92 -6.32 -9.00
C GLY A 34 -8.97 -5.31 -10.16
N SER A 35 -8.65 -4.03 -9.90
CA SER A 35 -8.68 -2.94 -10.88
C SER A 35 -7.30 -2.66 -11.51
N GLY A 36 -6.37 -3.63 -11.46
CA GLY A 36 -5.03 -3.50 -12.04
C GLY A 36 -4.08 -2.57 -11.28
N GLN A 37 -4.51 -2.01 -10.15
CA GLN A 37 -3.65 -1.16 -9.33
C GLN A 37 -2.68 -2.01 -8.51
N LYS A 38 -1.47 -1.49 -8.29
CA LYS A 38 -0.46 -2.11 -7.41
C LYS A 38 -0.77 -1.79 -5.95
N SER A 39 -1.94 -2.21 -5.47
CA SER A 39 -2.42 -1.86 -4.13
C SER A 39 -3.14 -3.02 -3.45
N ALA A 40 -3.18 -2.95 -2.13
CA ALA A 40 -3.91 -3.87 -1.27
C ALA A 40 -4.65 -3.12 -0.18
N LEU A 41 -5.81 -3.65 0.23
CA LEU A 41 -6.68 -3.04 1.23
C LEU A 41 -6.82 -3.96 2.45
N SER A 42 -6.64 -3.41 3.64
CA SER A 42 -6.98 -4.07 4.90
C SER A 42 -8.02 -3.25 5.65
N GLY A 43 -8.72 -3.90 6.58
CA GLY A 43 -9.70 -3.21 7.38
C GLY A 43 -10.15 -4.02 8.58
N ARG A 44 -10.53 -3.29 9.63
CA ARG A 44 -11.16 -3.85 10.82
C ARG A 44 -12.56 -3.27 10.94
N CYS A 45 -13.54 -4.16 10.98
CA CYS A 45 -14.95 -3.81 11.09
C CYS A 45 -15.52 -4.31 12.42
N ARG A 46 -16.50 -3.59 12.96
CA ARG A 46 -17.31 -4.00 14.11
C ARG A 46 -18.78 -3.70 13.85
N THR A 47 -19.66 -4.56 14.34
CA THR A 47 -21.10 -4.25 14.36
C THR A 47 -21.39 -3.11 15.34
N ILE A 48 -22.29 -2.20 14.94
CA ILE A 48 -22.77 -1.12 15.81
C ILE A 48 -24.23 -1.38 16.18
N GLY A 49 -24.50 -1.43 17.48
CA GLY A 49 -25.84 -1.66 18.03
C GLY A 49 -26.16 -3.14 18.23
N GLU A 50 -27.38 -3.43 18.65
CA GLU A 50 -27.85 -4.81 18.92
C GLU A 50 -28.24 -5.57 17.64
N SER A 51 -28.26 -4.88 16.49
CA SER A 51 -28.60 -5.45 15.18
C SER A 51 -27.42 -5.38 14.20
N ASP A 52 -27.22 -6.44 13.41
CA ASP A 52 -26.21 -6.52 12.32
C ASP A 52 -26.47 -5.57 11.13
N SER A 53 -27.27 -4.53 11.34
CA SER A 53 -27.71 -3.56 10.34
C SER A 53 -26.66 -2.51 10.01
N SER A 54 -25.63 -2.34 10.86
CA SER A 54 -24.61 -1.31 10.68
C SER A 54 -23.24 -1.80 11.09
N LEU A 55 -22.24 -1.46 10.28
CA LEU A 55 -20.83 -1.77 10.51
C LEU A 55 -20.02 -0.48 10.54
N GLU A 56 -19.16 -0.32 11.53
CA GLU A 56 -18.08 0.66 11.48
C GLU A 56 -16.80 -0.04 11.08
N CYS A 57 -16.14 0.45 10.04
CA CYS A 57 -14.89 -0.11 9.56
C CYS A 57 -13.80 0.96 9.52
N ASN A 58 -12.65 0.68 10.12
CA ASN A 58 -11.42 1.43 9.91
C ASN A 58 -10.64 0.78 8.75
N LEU A 59 -10.36 1.54 7.70
CA LEU A 59 -9.77 1.02 6.46
C LEU A 59 -8.36 1.57 6.24
N ARG A 60 -7.47 0.70 5.73
CA ARG A 60 -6.12 1.06 5.35
C ARG A 60 -5.79 0.52 3.98
N GLN A 61 -5.07 1.30 3.20
CA GLN A 61 -4.60 0.89 1.88
C GLN A 61 -3.09 0.98 1.83
N ILE A 62 -2.44 -0.05 1.30
CA ILE A 62 -1.05 0.03 0.90
C ILE A 62 -1.00 0.11 -0.62
N SER A 63 -0.20 1.03 -1.15
CA SER A 63 0.16 1.10 -2.56
C SER A 63 1.65 0.85 -2.73
N ALA A 64 2.00 0.25 -3.86
CA ALA A 64 3.37 -0.03 -4.24
C ALA A 64 3.65 0.57 -5.62
N ALA A 65 4.74 1.30 -5.73
CA ALA A 65 5.25 1.82 -7.00
C ALA A 65 6.72 1.45 -7.15
N TYR A 66 7.20 1.36 -8.39
CA TYR A 66 8.65 1.29 -8.58
C TYR A 66 9.25 2.65 -8.23
N ASP A 67 10.44 2.66 -7.62
CA ASP A 67 11.19 3.90 -7.39
C ASP A 67 11.64 4.53 -8.72
N LEU A 68 12.08 3.68 -9.65
CA LEU A 68 12.26 3.99 -11.07
C LEU A 68 11.53 2.94 -11.89
N ASP A 69 10.68 3.34 -12.83
CA ASP A 69 10.02 2.36 -13.71
C ASP A 69 11.10 1.56 -14.49
N PRO A 70 11.07 0.21 -14.44
CA PRO A 70 12.02 -0.61 -15.19
C PRO A 70 12.08 -0.29 -16.68
N ASP A 71 10.97 0.14 -17.28
CA ASP A 71 10.91 0.50 -18.70
C ASP A 71 11.58 1.87 -18.98
N GLU A 72 11.80 2.67 -17.94
CA GLU A 72 12.51 3.96 -18.02
C GLU A 72 14.01 3.85 -17.70
N LEU A 73 14.49 2.68 -17.27
CA LEU A 73 15.86 2.49 -16.81
C LEU A 73 16.89 2.91 -17.86
N ASP A 74 16.75 2.48 -19.12
CA ASP A 74 17.72 2.79 -20.17
C ASP A 74 17.83 4.31 -20.43
N ASN A 75 16.69 5.00 -20.43
CA ASN A 75 16.65 6.47 -20.55
C ASN A 75 17.32 7.14 -19.34
N ALA A 76 17.06 6.64 -18.13
CA ALA A 76 17.67 7.16 -16.91
C ALA A 76 19.20 6.95 -16.89
N LEU A 77 19.68 5.79 -17.37
CA LEU A 77 21.10 5.48 -17.50
C LEU A 77 21.79 6.39 -18.52
N GLN A 78 21.15 6.67 -19.66
CA GLN A 78 21.68 7.60 -20.66
C GLN A 78 21.73 9.04 -20.12
N LYS A 79 20.67 9.47 -19.43
CA LYS A 79 20.59 10.80 -18.82
C LYS A 79 21.68 11.02 -17.78
N ILE A 80 21.85 10.09 -16.82
CA ILE A 80 22.87 10.23 -15.78
C ILE A 80 24.29 10.21 -16.35
N ARG A 81 24.52 9.46 -17.45
CA ARG A 81 25.81 9.45 -18.14
C ARG A 81 26.13 10.83 -18.73
N THR A 82 25.16 11.46 -19.38
CA THR A 82 25.30 12.80 -19.98
C THR A 82 25.56 13.85 -18.91
N GLU A 83 24.78 13.83 -17.81
CA GLU A 83 24.95 14.74 -16.67
C GLU A 83 26.34 14.61 -16.03
N LEU A 84 26.82 13.38 -15.84
CA LEU A 84 28.15 13.11 -15.29
C LEU A 84 29.26 13.51 -16.27
N GLU A 85 29.09 13.29 -17.57
CA GLU A 85 30.04 13.77 -18.60
C GLU A 85 30.21 15.29 -18.52
N ASP A 86 29.11 16.02 -18.41
CA ASP A 86 29.11 17.47 -18.28
C ASP A 86 29.77 17.93 -16.97
N GLU A 87 29.48 17.28 -15.83
CA GLU A 87 30.13 17.62 -14.56
C GLU A 87 31.63 17.31 -14.56
N MET A 88 32.04 16.22 -15.21
CA MET A 88 33.44 15.78 -15.31
C MET A 88 34.27 16.54 -16.35
N LYS A 89 33.68 17.43 -17.16
CA LYS A 89 34.44 18.33 -18.05
C LYS A 89 35.34 19.27 -17.26
N ASN A 90 34.88 19.73 -16.09
CA ASN A 90 35.52 20.79 -15.31
C ASN A 90 36.04 20.32 -13.95
N LYS A 91 35.90 19.03 -13.62
CA LYS A 91 36.28 18.47 -12.32
C LYS A 91 37.04 17.16 -12.47
N SER A 92 37.99 16.93 -11.58
CA SER A 92 38.66 15.63 -11.49
C SER A 92 37.76 14.59 -10.79
N PRO A 93 37.97 13.29 -11.06
CA PRO A 93 37.30 12.23 -10.30
C PRO A 93 37.48 12.34 -8.79
N GLU A 94 38.66 12.78 -8.33
CA GLU A 94 38.97 12.97 -6.92
C GLU A 94 38.13 14.07 -6.28
N GLU A 95 37.92 15.19 -6.98
CA GLU A 95 37.07 16.29 -6.51
C GLU A 95 35.61 15.85 -6.37
N LEU A 96 35.11 15.09 -7.34
CA LEU A 96 33.74 14.57 -7.33
C LEU A 96 33.51 13.55 -6.22
N VAL A 97 34.46 12.64 -6.01
CA VAL A 97 34.38 11.68 -4.90
C VAL A 97 34.49 12.39 -3.57
N LYS A 98 35.39 13.37 -3.41
CA LYS A 98 35.49 14.16 -2.17
C LYS A 98 34.20 14.91 -1.89
N LYS A 99 33.54 15.47 -2.91
CA LYS A 99 32.23 16.14 -2.76
C LYS A 99 31.13 15.17 -2.34
N SER A 100 31.12 13.95 -2.89
CA SER A 100 30.01 13.00 -2.73
C SER A 100 30.15 12.08 -1.53
N LEU A 101 31.35 11.53 -1.31
CA LEU A 101 31.65 10.59 -0.22
C LEU A 101 32.32 11.27 0.97
N GLY A 102 33.00 12.41 0.77
CA GLY A 102 33.62 13.21 1.83
C GLY A 102 34.40 12.36 2.83
N ASP A 103 34.06 12.54 4.11
CA ASP A 103 34.71 11.86 5.24
C ASP A 103 34.28 10.39 5.42
N SER A 104 33.44 9.86 4.53
CA SER A 104 33.00 8.45 4.58
C SER A 104 34.08 7.48 4.10
N CYS A 105 35.04 7.94 3.29
CA CYS A 105 36.07 7.06 2.72
C CYS A 105 36.94 6.32 3.75
N PRO A 106 37.41 6.96 4.84
CA PRO A 106 38.05 6.25 5.95
C PRO A 106 37.17 5.15 6.57
N LEU A 107 35.86 5.38 6.71
CA LEU A 107 34.93 4.41 7.28
C LEU A 107 34.69 3.22 6.35
N ILE A 108 34.56 3.49 5.04
CA ILE A 108 34.40 2.48 3.98
C ILE A 108 35.63 1.56 3.94
N LYS A 109 36.84 2.15 3.91
CA LYS A 109 38.11 1.38 3.90
C LYS A 109 38.31 0.53 5.16
N GLN A 110 37.77 0.97 6.30
CA GLN A 110 37.83 0.21 7.55
C GLN A 110 36.75 -0.88 7.65
N GLY A 111 35.89 -1.04 6.63
CA GLY A 111 34.77 -1.98 6.67
C GLY A 111 33.73 -1.64 7.75
N LYS A 112 33.72 -0.39 8.23
CA LYS A 112 32.84 0.07 9.31
C LYS A 112 31.49 0.56 8.82
N VAL A 113 31.27 0.57 7.50
CA VAL A 113 29.97 0.87 6.92
C VAL A 113 29.18 -0.44 6.83
N PRO A 114 28.06 -0.56 7.54
CA PRO A 114 27.22 -1.75 7.45
C PRO A 114 26.56 -1.77 6.07
N PHE A 115 26.98 -2.70 5.22
CA PHE A 115 26.28 -3.01 3.98
C PHE A 115 25.55 -4.34 4.14
N ALA A 116 24.28 -4.37 3.71
CA ALA A 116 23.60 -5.64 3.54
C ALA A 116 24.33 -6.49 2.49
N ASP A 117 24.33 -7.81 2.65
CA ASP A 117 24.99 -8.74 1.73
C ASP A 117 24.56 -8.54 0.25
N ALA A 118 23.31 -8.09 0.05
CA ALA A 118 22.75 -7.77 -1.25
C ALA A 118 23.45 -6.60 -2.00
N HIS A 119 24.28 -5.81 -1.31
CA HIS A 119 24.99 -4.65 -1.88
C HIS A 119 26.53 -4.80 -1.85
N LYS A 120 27.05 -6.03 -1.83
CA LYS A 120 28.51 -6.28 -1.89
C LYS A 120 29.20 -5.61 -3.08
N GLU A 121 28.54 -5.54 -4.24
CA GLU A 121 29.08 -4.86 -5.41
C GLU A 121 29.24 -3.35 -5.18
N LEU A 122 28.28 -2.71 -4.51
CA LEU A 122 28.36 -1.29 -4.14
C LEU A 122 29.59 -1.02 -3.26
N LEU A 123 29.85 -1.87 -2.27
CA LEU A 123 31.03 -1.75 -1.41
C LEU A 123 32.33 -1.87 -2.22
N VAL A 124 32.40 -2.75 -3.21
CA VAL A 124 33.57 -2.86 -4.10
C VAL A 124 33.77 -1.57 -4.91
N ILE A 125 32.69 -1.01 -5.47
CA ILE A 125 32.73 0.25 -6.23
C ILE A 125 33.18 1.39 -5.31
N MET A 126 32.60 1.51 -4.12
CA MET A 126 32.92 2.57 -3.15
C MET A 126 34.37 2.47 -2.66
N ASN A 127 34.89 1.26 -2.42
CA ASN A 127 36.30 1.08 -2.08
C ASN A 127 37.23 1.59 -3.19
N ARG A 128 36.92 1.32 -4.46
CA ARG A 128 37.70 1.83 -5.60
C ARG A 128 37.66 3.34 -5.69
N LEU A 129 36.47 3.93 -5.56
CA LEU A 129 36.29 5.38 -5.55
C LEU A 129 37.09 6.06 -4.43
N CYS A 130 37.10 5.48 -3.24
CA CYS A 130 37.82 6.01 -2.09
C CYS A 130 39.34 5.81 -2.15
N ASP A 131 39.85 4.95 -3.03
CA ASP A 131 41.28 4.69 -3.17
C ASP A 131 41.91 5.47 -4.31
N LYS A 132 41.41 5.24 -5.54
CA LYS A 132 41.89 5.93 -6.74
C LYS A 132 40.74 6.04 -7.73
N PRO A 133 39.91 7.09 -7.62
CA PRO A 133 38.70 7.18 -8.42
C PRO A 133 39.01 7.38 -9.89
N THR A 134 38.29 6.67 -10.74
CA THR A 134 38.28 6.91 -12.19
C THR A 134 36.92 7.40 -12.64
N ARG A 135 36.86 8.03 -13.82
CA ARG A 135 35.58 8.38 -14.46
C ARG A 135 34.67 7.16 -14.61
N GLN A 136 35.25 6.01 -14.95
CA GLN A 136 34.52 4.76 -15.10
C GLN A 136 33.92 4.26 -13.78
N ASP A 137 34.62 4.42 -12.66
CA ASP A 137 34.08 4.04 -11.35
C ASP A 137 32.91 4.95 -10.95
N ILE A 138 32.95 6.24 -11.30
CA ILE A 138 31.86 7.19 -11.05
C ILE A 138 30.62 6.80 -11.86
N TYR A 139 30.77 6.51 -13.16
CA TYR A 139 29.65 6.00 -13.97
C TYR A 139 29.11 4.70 -13.39
N ARG A 140 29.99 3.75 -13.03
CA ARG A 140 29.56 2.47 -12.49
C ARG A 140 28.77 2.63 -11.19
N MET A 141 29.17 3.55 -10.31
CA MET A 141 28.40 3.85 -9.11
C MET A 141 27.02 4.39 -9.45
N ALA A 142 26.94 5.37 -10.34
CA ALA A 142 25.67 5.99 -10.72
C ALA A 142 24.71 5.01 -11.43
N GLU A 143 25.24 4.23 -12.38
CA GLU A 143 24.49 3.17 -13.06
C GLU A 143 24.02 2.10 -12.08
N TYR A 144 24.87 1.70 -11.12
CA TYR A 144 24.50 0.75 -10.08
C TYR A 144 23.33 1.28 -9.24
N THR A 145 23.39 2.53 -8.80
CA THR A 145 22.29 3.17 -8.04
C THR A 145 21.00 3.14 -8.84
N LYS A 146 21.01 3.53 -10.13
CA LYS A 146 19.80 3.51 -10.97
C LYS A 146 19.23 2.10 -11.18
N ARG A 147 20.08 1.09 -11.30
CA ARG A 147 19.64 -0.32 -11.37
C ARG A 147 19.05 -0.83 -10.05
N ILE A 148 19.50 -0.30 -8.91
CA ILE A 148 18.89 -0.59 -7.62
C ILE A 148 17.52 0.10 -7.54
N GLU A 149 17.43 1.40 -7.86
CA GLU A 149 16.16 2.13 -7.91
C GLU A 149 15.12 1.40 -8.80
N SER A 150 15.52 0.92 -9.98
CA SER A 150 14.60 0.19 -10.88
C SER A 150 14.14 -1.17 -10.35
N ARG A 151 14.75 -1.67 -9.28
CA ARG A 151 14.43 -2.94 -8.61
C ARG A 151 13.88 -2.71 -7.20
N THR A 152 13.68 -1.46 -6.80
CA THR A 152 13.12 -1.07 -5.52
C THR A 152 11.65 -0.71 -5.68
N CYS A 153 10.81 -1.28 -4.81
CA CYS A 153 9.42 -0.84 -4.64
C CYS A 153 9.34 0.16 -3.49
N LYS A 154 8.75 1.33 -3.76
CA LYS A 154 8.31 2.27 -2.73
C LYS A 154 6.90 1.92 -2.28
N MET A 155 6.76 1.72 -0.98
CA MET A 155 5.51 1.37 -0.33
C MET A 155 4.95 2.59 0.39
N THR A 156 3.72 2.94 0.08
CA THR A 156 2.99 4.02 0.75
C THR A 156 1.76 3.44 1.44
N GLU A 157 1.65 3.67 2.74
CA GLU A 157 0.45 3.34 3.53
C GLU A 157 -0.45 4.57 3.63
N PHE A 158 -1.74 4.37 3.37
CA PHE A 158 -2.80 5.36 3.50
C PHE A 158 -3.78 4.88 4.56
N ASP A 159 -3.92 5.67 5.63
CA ASP A 159 -5.06 5.55 6.54
C ASP A 159 -6.28 6.20 5.87
N LEU A 160 -7.24 5.38 5.48
CA LEU A 160 -8.47 5.87 4.85
C LEU A 160 -9.50 6.32 5.89
N GLY A 161 -9.29 5.99 7.17
CA GLY A 161 -10.15 6.37 8.28
C GLY A 161 -11.38 5.46 8.47
N ASP A 162 -12.33 5.98 9.23
CA ASP A 162 -13.53 5.26 9.66
C ASP A 162 -14.71 5.49 8.72
N PHE A 163 -15.38 4.40 8.38
CA PHE A 163 -16.54 4.39 7.50
C PHE A 163 -17.70 3.65 8.15
N ASN A 164 -18.89 4.28 8.09
CA ASN A 164 -20.12 3.71 8.60
C ASN A 164 -20.92 3.09 7.45
N PHE A 165 -20.92 1.77 7.39
CA PHE A 165 -21.65 1.01 6.40
C PHE A 165 -23.05 0.64 6.92
N LYS A 166 -24.06 0.80 6.07
CA LYS A 166 -25.43 0.35 6.31
C LYS A 166 -25.72 -0.91 5.50
N LYS A 167 -26.34 -1.89 6.13
CA LYS A 167 -26.76 -3.12 5.45
C LYS A 167 -27.87 -2.79 4.45
N VAL A 168 -27.68 -3.19 3.19
CA VAL A 168 -28.67 -3.05 2.12
C VAL A 168 -29.22 -4.41 1.67
N HIS A 169 -28.47 -5.49 1.92
CA HIS A 169 -28.87 -6.87 1.68
C HIS A 169 -28.11 -7.81 2.64
N ASP A 170 -28.48 -9.10 2.70
CA ASP A 170 -27.93 -10.06 3.67
C ASP A 170 -26.42 -10.22 3.63
N ASN A 171 -25.82 -9.99 2.45
CA ASN A 171 -24.38 -10.07 2.24
C ASN A 171 -23.79 -8.75 1.72
N LYS A 172 -24.50 -7.63 1.83
CA LYS A 172 -24.07 -6.37 1.23
C LYS A 172 -24.31 -5.17 2.13
N TRP A 173 -23.26 -4.40 2.32
CA TRP A 173 -23.29 -3.15 3.05
C TRP A 173 -22.73 -2.02 2.19
N VAL A 174 -23.29 -0.82 2.37
CA VAL A 174 -22.91 0.37 1.62
C VAL A 174 -22.61 1.50 2.59
N SER A 175 -21.48 2.17 2.38
CA SER A 175 -21.14 3.43 3.01
C SER A 175 -21.10 4.51 1.95
N ASN A 176 -21.62 5.68 2.26
CA ASN A 176 -21.45 6.87 1.45
C ASN A 176 -21.04 8.03 2.35
N ASN A 177 -19.94 8.67 1.99
CA ASN A 177 -19.63 9.96 2.56
C ASN A 177 -20.34 11.03 1.73
N GLY A 178 -20.85 12.07 2.39
CA GLY A 178 -21.33 13.27 1.68
C GLY A 178 -20.21 13.89 0.82
N PRO A 179 -20.52 14.92 0.02
CA PRO A 179 -19.50 15.60 -0.78
C PRO A 179 -18.39 16.14 0.12
N VAL A 180 -17.14 15.75 -0.17
CA VAL A 180 -15.95 16.18 0.58
C VAL A 180 -14.89 16.79 -0.35
N GLY A 181 -14.09 17.70 0.20
CA GLY A 181 -12.95 18.31 -0.48
C GLY A 181 -13.32 19.32 -1.58
N LEU A 182 -12.30 19.81 -2.28
CA LEU A 182 -12.41 20.92 -3.24
C LEU A 182 -13.28 20.63 -4.46
N CYS A 183 -13.35 19.36 -4.90
CA CYS A 183 -14.14 18.94 -6.06
C CYS A 183 -15.49 18.31 -5.67
N SER A 184 -15.91 18.45 -4.41
CA SER A 184 -17.13 17.83 -3.88
C SER A 184 -17.23 16.35 -4.22
N ALA A 185 -16.21 15.58 -3.83
CA ALA A 185 -16.14 14.16 -4.12
C ALA A 185 -17.12 13.39 -3.22
N ILE A 186 -18.03 12.64 -3.82
CA ILE A 186 -18.89 11.64 -3.15
C ILE A 186 -18.19 10.30 -3.31
N VAL A 187 -17.89 9.64 -2.20
CA VAL A 187 -17.27 8.31 -2.22
C VAL A 187 -18.31 7.30 -1.80
N VAL A 188 -18.60 6.34 -2.68
CA VAL A 188 -19.47 5.20 -2.41
C VAL A 188 -18.60 3.98 -2.24
N MET A 189 -18.73 3.34 -1.09
CA MET A 189 -18.02 2.12 -0.74
C MET A 189 -19.01 0.99 -0.54
N VAL A 190 -18.65 -0.18 -1.04
CA VAL A 190 -19.45 -1.39 -0.94
C VAL A 190 -18.60 -2.49 -0.34
N LEU A 191 -19.13 -3.12 0.70
CA LEU A 191 -18.59 -4.33 1.29
C LEU A 191 -19.55 -5.47 0.99
N GLU A 192 -19.08 -6.51 0.30
CA GLU A 192 -19.88 -7.64 -0.12
C GLU A 192 -19.25 -8.96 0.35
N ARG A 193 -20.01 -9.73 1.12
CA ARG A 193 -19.58 -11.02 1.65
C ARG A 193 -19.82 -12.10 0.60
N HIS A 194 -18.88 -13.03 0.47
CA HIS A 194 -19.05 -14.18 -0.41
C HIS A 194 -20.25 -15.03 0.04
N SER A 195 -21.09 -15.46 -0.90
CA SER A 195 -22.34 -16.17 -0.59
C SER A 195 -22.12 -17.52 0.12
N GLN A 196 -20.96 -18.14 -0.08
CA GLN A 196 -20.62 -19.46 0.48
C GLN A 196 -19.60 -19.41 1.63
N HIS A 197 -19.05 -18.24 1.97
CA HIS A 197 -18.01 -18.12 3.00
C HIS A 197 -18.29 -16.93 3.91
N SER A 198 -18.34 -17.16 5.22
CA SER A 198 -18.64 -16.10 6.21
C SER A 198 -17.51 -15.09 6.41
N TYR A 199 -16.29 -15.42 5.96
CA TYR A 199 -15.07 -14.65 6.21
C TYR A 199 -14.40 -14.12 4.93
N LEU A 200 -14.97 -14.40 3.74
CA LEU A 200 -14.43 -13.89 2.48
C LEU A 200 -15.24 -12.68 2.03
N TRP A 201 -14.50 -11.63 1.69
CA TRP A 201 -15.08 -10.33 1.40
C TRP A 201 -14.52 -9.75 0.11
N SER A 202 -15.35 -8.95 -0.53
CA SER A 202 -14.97 -8.06 -1.62
C SER A 202 -15.31 -6.64 -1.21
N TYR A 203 -14.39 -5.73 -1.46
CA TYR A 203 -14.57 -4.31 -1.27
C TYR A 203 -14.56 -3.63 -2.65
N SER A 204 -15.45 -2.68 -2.85
CA SER A 204 -15.36 -1.79 -4.00
C SER A 204 -15.61 -0.35 -3.60
N GLN A 205 -14.95 0.54 -4.33
CA GLN A 205 -15.04 1.97 -4.15
C GLN A 205 -15.26 2.64 -5.50
N SER A 206 -16.21 3.55 -5.55
CA SER A 206 -16.34 4.52 -6.62
C SER A 206 -16.36 5.92 -6.04
N LYS A 207 -15.72 6.85 -6.74
CA LYS A 207 -15.84 8.27 -6.42
C LYS A 207 -16.76 8.90 -7.46
N GLN A 208 -17.40 9.99 -7.14
CA GLN A 208 -18.14 10.83 -8.09
C GLN A 208 -17.85 12.27 -7.73
N TYR A 209 -17.42 13.08 -8.69
CA TYR A 209 -17.08 14.48 -8.45
C TYR A 209 -18.24 15.34 -8.93
N THR A 210 -18.88 16.07 -8.00
CA THR A 210 -20.06 16.87 -8.34
C THR A 210 -19.73 18.31 -8.71
N ASP A 211 -18.58 18.84 -8.28
CA ASP A 211 -18.10 20.15 -8.71
C ASP A 211 -17.04 19.99 -9.81
N LEU A 212 -17.41 20.39 -11.03
CA LEU A 212 -16.57 20.34 -12.22
C LEU A 212 -16.23 21.75 -12.74
N SER A 213 -16.30 22.77 -11.87
CA SER A 213 -16.04 24.17 -12.24
C SER A 213 -14.59 24.41 -12.68
N THR A 214 -13.64 23.63 -12.15
CA THR A 214 -12.20 23.73 -12.49
C THR A 214 -11.77 22.58 -13.41
N ASP A 215 -10.73 22.83 -14.23
CA ASP A 215 -10.17 21.81 -15.11
C ASP A 215 -9.55 20.64 -14.31
N MET A 216 -8.97 20.92 -13.14
CA MET A 216 -8.50 19.88 -12.21
C MET A 216 -9.61 18.89 -11.84
N CYS A 217 -10.80 19.38 -11.45
CA CYS A 217 -11.91 18.50 -11.07
C CYS A 217 -12.52 17.75 -12.26
N LYS A 218 -12.53 18.37 -13.46
CA LYS A 218 -12.94 17.69 -14.70
C LYS A 218 -12.03 16.51 -15.03
N GLU A 219 -10.71 16.70 -14.89
CA GLU A 219 -9.73 15.63 -15.14
C GLU A 219 -9.89 14.50 -14.12
N LEU A 220 -10.03 14.82 -12.82
CA LEU A 220 -10.29 13.82 -11.78
C LEU A 220 -11.53 12.97 -12.09
N ASN A 221 -12.60 13.58 -12.62
CA ASN A 221 -13.81 12.87 -13.00
C ASN A 221 -13.60 11.96 -14.23
N ARG A 222 -12.72 12.33 -15.17
CA ARG A 222 -12.41 11.55 -16.37
C ARG A 222 -11.61 10.28 -16.07
N VAL A 223 -10.66 10.37 -15.14
CA VAL A 223 -9.76 9.27 -14.77
C VAL A 223 -10.29 8.42 -13.61
N ASN A 224 -11.51 8.69 -13.16
CA ASN A 224 -12.10 8.03 -12.00
C ASN A 224 -12.60 6.62 -12.36
N GLU A 225 -11.74 5.64 -12.16
CA GLU A 225 -12.06 4.23 -12.32
C GLU A 225 -12.51 3.62 -10.98
N PRO A 226 -13.60 2.82 -10.97
CA PRO A 226 -13.98 2.06 -9.79
C PRO A 226 -12.85 1.13 -9.33
N GLN A 227 -12.48 1.25 -8.07
CA GLN A 227 -11.50 0.38 -7.45
C GLN A 227 -12.21 -0.83 -6.86
N THR A 228 -11.63 -2.02 -7.05
CA THR A 228 -12.13 -3.25 -6.46
C THR A 228 -10.99 -3.96 -5.78
N PHE A 229 -11.27 -4.58 -4.63
CA PHE A 229 -10.34 -5.37 -3.87
C PHE A 229 -11.03 -6.66 -3.42
N SER A 230 -10.45 -7.82 -3.70
CA SER A 230 -11.02 -9.08 -3.26
C SER A 230 -9.95 -10.12 -2.96
N TRP A 231 -10.35 -11.16 -2.24
CA TRP A 231 -9.50 -12.32 -1.96
C TRP A 231 -9.17 -13.12 -3.23
N ASN A 232 -10.02 -13.03 -4.26
CA ASN A 232 -9.90 -13.74 -5.53
C ASN A 232 -9.64 -12.82 -6.73
N ALA A 233 -9.03 -11.65 -6.49
CA ALA A 233 -8.74 -10.70 -7.54
C ALA A 233 -7.92 -11.37 -8.67
N PRO A 234 -8.23 -11.10 -9.94
CA PRO A 234 -7.60 -11.78 -11.08
C PRO A 234 -6.13 -11.40 -11.19
N LYS A 235 -5.29 -12.21 -10.54
CA LYS A 235 -3.82 -12.21 -10.45
C LYS A 235 -3.21 -10.93 -9.86
N PRO A 236 -2.29 -11.06 -8.87
CA PRO A 236 -1.52 -9.91 -8.39
C PRO A 236 -0.71 -9.33 -9.54
N PHE A 237 -0.61 -8.00 -9.60
CA PHE A 237 0.33 -7.33 -10.50
C PHE A 237 1.74 -7.85 -10.13
N PRO A 238 2.47 -8.49 -11.06
CA PRO A 238 3.79 -9.03 -10.75
C PRO A 238 4.76 -7.87 -10.54
N MET A 239 5.01 -7.52 -9.28
CA MET A 239 6.07 -6.59 -8.92
C MET A 239 7.37 -7.36 -8.80
N LYS A 240 8.31 -7.10 -9.69
CA LYS A 240 9.66 -7.69 -9.66
C LYS A 240 10.57 -6.77 -8.85
N CYS A 241 10.24 -6.61 -7.58
CA CYS A 241 11.04 -5.82 -6.66
C CYS A 241 11.94 -6.73 -5.84
N ASP A 242 13.23 -6.43 -5.84
CA ASP A 242 14.23 -7.09 -5.01
C ASP A 242 14.44 -6.35 -3.69
N PHE A 243 14.05 -5.07 -3.65
CA PHE A 243 14.14 -4.20 -2.49
C PHE A 243 12.80 -3.52 -2.22
N ILE A 244 12.57 -3.20 -0.95
CA ILE A 244 11.37 -2.51 -0.47
C ILE A 244 11.82 -1.32 0.36
N GLU A 245 11.28 -0.15 0.04
CA GLU A 245 11.45 1.07 0.81
C GLU A 245 10.10 1.51 1.37
N PHE A 246 10.08 1.86 2.66
CA PHE A 246 8.91 2.44 3.32
C PHE A 246 9.16 3.94 3.51
N GLY A 247 8.30 4.78 2.96
CA GLY A 247 8.47 6.23 3.03
C GLY A 247 7.39 7.00 2.28
N LEU A 248 7.26 8.28 2.64
CA LEU A 248 6.49 9.29 1.90
C LEU A 248 7.39 9.96 0.87
#